data_AF-A0A1Y0V0F2-F1
#
_entry.id   AF-A0A1Y0V0F2-F1
#
_cell.length_a   1.000
_cell.length_b   1.000
_cell.length_c   1.000
_cell.angle_alpha   90.00
_cell.angle_beta   90.00
_cell.angle_gamma   90.00
#
_symmetry.space_group_name_H-M   'P 1'
#
loop_
_entity.id
_entity.type
_entity.pdbx_description
1 polymer ?
#
loop_
_entity_poly.entity_id
_entity_poly.type
_entity_poly.pdbx_seq_one_letter_code
_entity_poly.pdbx_strand_id
1 'polypeptide(L)'
;MVYTDFVRGKTDFTASETSLAAYAALRQAASTTPKRGRYLFLERGEATNRRMPNEAELAEALTTLGFARVRPERLPVAQQIDLFAQADMVVGFLGAGLANVAWCQPGTLVYELVPSHHLNPCFLAMCIQGGLQYWADKVETGVAHEDHYTPASLPLPVGEIVSHAQALLHFRQKQIG
;
A
#
# COMPACT_ATOMS: atom_id res chain seq x y z
N MET A 1 16.67 -13.68 3.54
CA MET A 1 17.02 -14.17 2.19
C MET A 1 15.95 -13.65 1.24
N VAL A 2 16.29 -12.70 0.35
CA VAL A 2 15.34 -12.05 -0.57
C VAL A 2 15.31 -12.85 -1.88
N TYR A 3 14.13 -13.39 -2.24
CA TYR A 3 13.92 -14.18 -3.46
C TYR A 3 12.42 -14.13 -3.97
N THR A 4 12.00 -13.15 -4.78
CA THR A 4 10.77 -13.07 -5.63
C THR A 4 10.96 -13.52 -7.11
N ASP A 5 10.56 -14.74 -7.47
CA ASP A 5 10.10 -15.03 -8.85
C ASP A 5 8.69 -15.54 -8.66
N PHE A 6 7.73 -14.82 -9.24
CA PHE A 6 6.30 -15.02 -9.02
C PHE A 6 5.79 -16.35 -9.60
N VAL A 7 6.63 -17.11 -10.33
CA VAL A 7 6.25 -18.40 -10.92
C VAL A 7 7.16 -19.56 -10.48
N ARG A 8 8.39 -19.30 -10.01
CA ARG A 8 9.37 -20.35 -9.64
C ARG A 8 9.93 -20.28 -8.22
N GLY A 9 9.46 -19.35 -7.39
CA GLY A 9 9.88 -19.22 -5.98
C GLY A 9 11.30 -18.64 -5.82
N LYS A 10 11.69 -17.67 -6.67
CA LYS A 10 13.10 -17.25 -6.82
C LYS A 10 13.49 -15.78 -7.35
N THR A 11 13.70 -14.65 -6.58
CA THR A 11 14.23 -13.29 -7.10
C THR A 11 15.75 -13.18 -7.15
N ASP A 12 16.35 -13.11 -8.33
CA ASP A 12 17.78 -12.75 -8.46
C ASP A 12 18.13 -11.27 -8.21
N PHE A 13 17.34 -10.52 -7.43
CA PHE A 13 17.64 -9.11 -7.07
C PHE A 13 17.51 -8.88 -5.57
N THR A 14 18.60 -8.47 -4.94
CA THR A 14 18.62 -7.91 -3.58
C THR A 14 18.56 -6.39 -3.65
N ALA A 15 18.01 -5.76 -2.61
CA ALA A 15 18.11 -4.31 -2.50
C ALA A 15 19.59 -3.90 -2.37
N SER A 16 20.03 -2.93 -3.18
CA SER A 16 21.37 -2.35 -3.07
C SER A 16 21.61 -1.80 -1.66
N GLU A 17 22.75 -2.12 -1.05
CA GLU A 17 23.14 -1.60 0.26
C GLU A 17 23.17 -0.07 0.29
N THR A 18 23.65 0.55 -0.80
CA THR A 18 23.63 2.01 -0.98
C THR A 18 22.21 2.55 -1.01
N SER A 19 21.30 1.88 -1.71
CA SER A 19 19.88 2.26 -1.72
C SER A 19 19.26 2.14 -0.33
N LEU A 20 19.50 1.02 0.36
CA LEU A 20 19.03 0.80 1.73
C LEU A 20 19.50 1.92 2.68
N ALA A 21 20.79 2.26 2.61
CA ALA A 21 21.38 3.33 3.41
C ALA A 21 20.77 4.71 3.06
N ALA A 22 20.57 5.01 1.78
CA ALA A 22 19.97 6.27 1.34
C ALA A 22 18.52 6.42 1.83
N TYR A 23 17.69 5.39 1.67
CA TYR A 23 16.30 5.41 2.16
C TYR A 23 16.24 5.47 3.69
N ALA A 24 17.14 4.80 4.40
CA ALA A 24 17.24 4.90 5.85
C ALA A 24 17.60 6.33 6.29
N ALA A 25 18.58 6.97 5.64
CA ALA A 25 18.98 8.34 5.93
C ALA A 25 17.85 9.35 5.63
N LEU A 26 17.16 9.19 4.49
CA LEU A 26 16.00 10.01 4.14
C LEU A 26 14.87 9.88 5.19
N ARG A 27 14.55 8.66 5.63
CA ARG A 27 13.56 8.45 6.70
C ARG A 27 13.97 9.08 8.02
N GLN A 28 15.25 8.95 8.41
CA GLN A 28 15.77 9.55 9.64
C GLN A 28 15.73 11.08 9.58
N ALA A 29 16.11 11.68 8.45
CA ALA A 29 16.05 13.13 8.25
C ALA A 29 14.61 13.66 8.23
N ALA A 30 13.67 12.85 7.76
CA ALA A 30 12.26 13.20 7.62
C ALA A 30 11.42 12.93 8.89
N SER A 31 11.89 12.06 9.80
CA SER A 31 11.12 11.60 10.97
C SER A 31 11.40 12.42 12.23
N THR A 32 10.33 12.97 12.81
CA THR A 32 10.22 13.16 14.27
C THR A 32 9.62 11.89 14.86
N THR A 33 10.18 11.27 15.91
CA THR A 33 9.74 9.98 16.48
C THR A 33 8.21 9.89 16.64
N PRO A 34 7.46 9.32 15.68
CA PRO A 34 6.02 9.43 15.66
C PRO A 34 5.39 8.35 16.53
N LYS A 35 4.29 8.67 17.19
CA LYS A 35 3.46 7.64 17.84
C LYS A 35 2.76 6.85 16.73
N ARG A 36 3.18 5.59 16.54
CA ARG A 36 2.54 4.64 15.61
C ARG A 36 1.10 4.37 16.05
N GLY A 37 0.27 3.92 15.11
CA GLY A 37 -1.10 3.49 15.38
C GLY A 37 -2.12 3.82 14.29
N ARG A 38 -1.70 4.44 13.17
CA ARG A 38 -2.65 4.83 12.11
C ARG A 38 -2.84 3.71 11.10
N TYR A 39 -4.09 3.47 10.72
CA TYR A 39 -4.45 2.67 9.56
C TYR A 39 -4.89 3.62 8.46
N LEU A 40 -4.29 3.53 7.28
CA LEU A 40 -4.50 4.46 6.17
C LEU A 40 -5.12 3.71 4.98
N PHE A 41 -6.21 4.23 4.44
CA PHE A 41 -6.74 3.80 3.14
C PHE A 41 -6.48 4.92 2.12
N LEU A 42 -5.74 4.60 1.06
CA LEU A 42 -5.40 5.54 0.00
C LEU A 42 -6.50 5.55 -1.07
N GLU A 43 -7.34 6.56 -0.99
CA GLU A 43 -8.49 6.74 -1.85
C GLU A 43 -8.08 7.44 -3.15
N ARG A 44 -8.58 6.97 -4.30
CA ARG A 44 -8.42 7.64 -5.60
C ARG A 44 -9.39 8.81 -5.78
N GLY A 45 -10.61 8.71 -5.24
CA GLY A 45 -11.58 9.79 -5.18
C GLY A 45 -11.99 10.28 -6.58
N GLU A 46 -11.74 11.56 -6.87
CA GLU A 46 -12.13 12.21 -8.14
C GLU A 46 -11.16 11.93 -9.30
N ALA A 47 -10.24 10.96 -9.15
CA ALA A 47 -9.33 10.58 -10.23
C ALA A 47 -10.14 10.10 -11.45
N THR A 48 -9.88 10.72 -12.60
CA THR A 48 -10.54 10.36 -13.87
C THR A 48 -9.96 9.09 -14.48
N ASN A 49 -8.74 8.69 -14.08
CA ASN A 49 -8.07 7.47 -14.53
C ASN A 49 -8.04 6.40 -13.44
N ARG A 50 -8.00 5.12 -13.85
CA ARG A 50 -7.90 3.95 -12.95
C ARG A 50 -8.93 3.93 -11.80
N ARG A 51 -10.10 4.55 -11.99
CA ARG A 51 -11.18 4.58 -11.01
C ARG A 51 -11.74 3.18 -10.78
N MET A 52 -12.21 2.91 -9.56
CA MET A 52 -12.93 1.69 -9.20
C MET A 52 -14.43 2.04 -8.98
N PRO A 53 -15.38 1.30 -9.58
CA PRO A 53 -16.81 1.66 -9.56
C PRO A 53 -17.40 1.90 -8.16
N ASN A 54 -17.04 1.05 -7.19
CA ASN A 54 -17.53 1.09 -5.81
C ASN A 54 -16.42 1.38 -4.79
N GLU A 55 -15.43 2.21 -5.14
CA GLU A 55 -14.38 2.62 -4.19
C GLU A 55 -14.96 3.23 -2.90
N ALA A 56 -16.05 3.99 -3.01
CA ALA A 56 -16.72 4.60 -1.85
C ALA A 56 -17.22 3.55 -0.84
N GLU A 57 -17.77 2.43 -1.31
CA GLU A 57 -18.23 1.32 -0.48
C GLU A 57 -17.05 0.69 0.29
N LEU A 58 -15.93 0.46 -0.41
CA LEU A 58 -14.70 -0.01 0.22
C LEU A 58 -14.18 0.98 1.28
N ALA A 59 -14.18 2.28 0.94
CA ALA A 59 -13.70 3.32 1.83
C ALA A 59 -14.52 3.38 3.13
N GLU A 60 -15.84 3.26 3.04
CA GLU A 60 -16.76 3.21 4.18
C GLU A 60 -16.53 1.96 5.04
N ALA A 61 -16.40 0.80 4.41
CA ALA A 61 -16.15 -0.45 5.11
C ALA A 61 -14.80 -0.43 5.86
N LEU A 62 -13.73 0.06 5.22
CA LEU A 62 -12.43 0.22 5.87
C LEU A 62 -12.46 1.29 6.97
N THR A 63 -13.23 2.38 6.80
CA THR A 63 -13.40 3.38 7.86
C THR A 63 -14.00 2.75 9.13
N THR A 64 -14.94 1.80 8.97
CA THR A 64 -15.54 1.06 10.09
C THR A 64 -14.51 0.19 10.83
N LEU A 65 -13.41 -0.21 10.17
CA LEU A 65 -12.27 -0.91 10.79
C LEU A 65 -11.22 0.04 11.39
N GLY A 66 -11.47 1.35 11.37
CA GLY A 66 -10.56 2.37 11.92
C GLY A 66 -9.55 2.93 10.92
N PHE A 67 -9.70 2.67 9.62
CA PHE A 67 -8.87 3.30 8.60
C PHE A 67 -9.26 4.76 8.38
N ALA A 68 -8.25 5.64 8.32
CA ALA A 68 -8.41 6.99 7.83
C ALA A 68 -8.35 7.00 6.30
N ARG A 69 -9.33 7.63 5.66
CA ARG A 69 -9.31 7.91 4.21
C ARG A 69 -8.30 9.01 3.92
N VAL A 70 -7.35 8.73 3.03
CA VAL A 70 -6.26 9.66 2.70
C VAL A 70 -6.25 9.89 1.19
N ARG A 71 -6.17 11.17 0.83
CA ARG A 71 -5.89 11.64 -0.53
C ARG A 71 -4.57 12.39 -0.53
N PRO A 72 -3.43 11.71 -0.76
CA PRO A 72 -2.11 12.31 -0.63
C PRO A 72 -1.92 13.54 -1.52
N GLU A 73 -2.56 13.57 -2.69
CA GLU A 73 -2.51 14.70 -3.64
C GLU A 73 -3.11 16.00 -3.09
N ARG A 74 -3.87 15.94 -2.00
CA ARG A 74 -4.44 17.10 -1.31
C ARG A 74 -3.60 17.56 -0.11
N LEU A 75 -2.49 16.89 0.18
CA LEU A 75 -1.66 17.16 1.34
C LEU A 75 -0.29 17.72 0.90
N PRO A 76 0.26 18.72 1.61
CA PRO A 76 1.66 19.09 1.48
C PRO A 76 2.57 17.89 1.73
N VAL A 77 3.71 17.82 1.03
CA VAL A 77 4.67 16.70 1.16
C VAL A 77 5.08 16.44 2.61
N ALA A 78 5.31 17.49 3.41
CA ALA A 78 5.64 17.34 4.83
C ALA A 78 4.54 16.63 5.63
N GLN A 79 3.26 16.90 5.32
CA GLN A 79 2.14 16.22 5.97
C GLN A 79 1.98 14.78 5.47
N GLN A 80 2.27 14.51 4.19
CA GLN A 80 2.32 13.14 3.68
C GLN A 80 3.40 12.34 4.42
N ILE A 81 4.60 12.90 4.57
CA ILE A 81 5.70 12.26 5.31
C ILE A 81 5.28 11.94 6.75
N ASP A 82 4.76 12.93 7.49
CA ASP A 82 4.35 12.74 8.88
C ASP A 82 3.24 11.68 9.03
N LEU A 83 2.23 11.74 8.15
CA LEU A 83 1.11 10.82 8.17
C LEU A 83 1.55 9.36 7.94
N PHE A 84 2.40 9.13 6.94
CA PHE A 84 2.89 7.79 6.62
C PHE A 84 3.93 7.30 7.63
N ALA A 85 4.71 8.17 8.25
CA ALA A 85 5.62 7.81 9.34
C ALA A 85 4.87 7.27 10.58
N GLN A 86 3.61 7.67 10.79
CA GLN A 86 2.73 7.17 11.85
C GLN A 86 1.95 5.90 11.48
N ALA A 87 2.04 5.45 10.23
CA ALA A 87 1.26 4.32 9.74
C ALA A 87 1.71 2.98 10.33
N ASP A 88 0.73 2.18 10.71
CA ASP A 88 0.89 0.78 11.06
C ASP A 88 0.36 -0.14 9.96
N MET A 89 -0.67 0.30 9.25
CA MET A 89 -1.17 -0.38 8.07
C MET A 89 -1.55 0.63 6.99
N VAL A 90 -1.19 0.34 5.74
CA VAL A 90 -1.56 1.13 4.56
C VAL A 90 -2.26 0.21 3.56
N VAL A 91 -3.48 0.55 3.17
CA VAL A 91 -4.25 -0.13 2.13
C VAL A 91 -4.40 0.82 0.95
N GLY A 92 -4.19 0.35 -0.27
CA GLY A 92 -4.40 1.20 -1.44
C GLY A 92 -4.18 0.48 -2.76
N PHE A 93 -4.57 1.15 -3.84
CA PHE A 93 -4.31 0.67 -5.19
C PHE A 93 -2.92 1.06 -5.68
N LEU A 94 -2.39 0.28 -6.62
CA LEU A 94 -1.19 0.60 -7.37
C LEU A 94 -1.21 2.04 -7.91
N GLY A 95 -0.30 2.91 -7.47
CA GLY A 95 -0.21 4.29 -7.94
C GLY A 95 0.65 5.20 -7.07
N ALA A 96 0.80 6.45 -7.49
CA ALA A 96 1.69 7.43 -6.85
C ALA A 96 1.40 7.66 -5.35
N GLY A 97 0.14 7.52 -4.92
CA GLY A 97 -0.20 7.60 -3.50
C GLY A 97 0.55 6.56 -2.65
N LEU A 98 0.70 5.33 -3.17
CA LEU A 98 1.37 4.23 -2.48
C LEU A 98 2.90 4.43 -2.41
N ALA A 99 3.50 5.31 -3.21
CA ALA A 99 4.93 5.63 -3.11
C ALA A 99 5.31 6.26 -1.77
N ASN A 100 4.35 6.85 -1.06
CA ASN A 100 4.57 7.38 0.29
C ASN A 100 4.89 6.31 1.34
N VAL A 101 4.73 5.01 1.04
CA VAL A 101 5.21 3.94 1.93
C VAL A 101 6.73 3.99 2.17
N ALA A 102 7.48 4.71 1.34
CA ALA A 102 8.89 5.01 1.58
C ALA A 102 9.15 5.69 2.95
N TRP A 103 8.15 6.41 3.47
CA TRP A 103 8.20 7.14 4.73
C TRP A 103 7.72 6.33 5.93
N CYS A 104 7.10 5.17 5.70
CA CYS A 104 6.64 4.29 6.76
C CYS A 104 7.81 3.74 7.59
N GLN A 105 7.56 3.53 8.88
CA GLN A 105 8.53 2.87 9.76
C GLN A 105 8.66 1.38 9.42
N PRO A 106 9.84 0.77 9.59
CA PRO A 106 10.02 -0.66 9.45
C PRO A 106 8.95 -1.46 10.21
N GLY A 107 8.52 -2.56 9.62
CA GLY A 107 7.42 -3.38 10.11
C GLY A 107 6.02 -2.79 9.88
N THR A 108 5.84 -1.67 9.16
CA THR A 108 4.49 -1.27 8.68
C THR A 108 3.96 -2.31 7.72
N LEU A 109 2.66 -2.61 7.78
CA LEU A 109 2.00 -3.54 6.86
C LEU A 109 1.40 -2.78 5.68
N VAL A 110 1.79 -3.13 4.46
CA VAL A 110 1.22 -2.61 3.23
C VAL A 110 0.35 -3.69 2.60
N TYR A 111 -0.92 -3.37 2.35
CA TYR A 111 -1.88 -4.22 1.67
C TYR A 111 -2.26 -3.57 0.33
N GLU A 112 -1.69 -4.06 -0.75
CA GLU A 112 -1.89 -3.54 -2.09
C GLU A 112 -3.06 -4.22 -2.81
N LEU A 113 -3.93 -3.41 -3.41
CA LEU A 113 -4.98 -3.85 -4.31
C LEU A 113 -4.48 -3.71 -5.75
N VAL A 114 -4.03 -4.82 -6.34
CA VAL A 114 -3.35 -4.86 -7.64
C VAL A 114 -4.38 -5.08 -8.75
N PRO A 115 -4.59 -4.12 -9.66
CA PRO A 115 -5.52 -4.28 -10.79
C PRO A 115 -5.08 -5.43 -11.72
N SER A 116 -6.00 -6.30 -12.15
CA SER A 116 -5.66 -7.47 -12.98
C SER A 116 -5.10 -7.14 -14.36
N HIS A 117 -5.40 -5.96 -14.89
CA HIS A 117 -4.87 -5.43 -16.15
C HIS A 117 -3.59 -4.58 -15.99
N HIS A 118 -3.08 -4.42 -14.76
CA HIS A 118 -1.84 -3.69 -14.47
C HIS A 118 -1.04 -4.32 -13.33
N LEU A 119 -0.32 -5.40 -13.62
CA LEU A 119 0.52 -6.08 -12.63
C LEU A 119 1.89 -5.39 -12.55
N ASN A 120 2.17 -4.68 -11.46
CA ASN A 120 3.45 -4.01 -11.25
C ASN A 120 3.96 -4.24 -9.81
N PRO A 121 5.06 -4.99 -9.62
CA PRO A 121 5.58 -5.30 -8.28
C PRO A 121 6.44 -4.19 -7.66
N CYS A 122 6.39 -2.95 -8.17
CA CYS A 122 7.28 -1.88 -7.72
C CYS A 122 7.16 -1.58 -6.21
N PHE A 123 5.96 -1.66 -5.64
CA PHE A 123 5.76 -1.39 -4.21
C PHE A 123 6.22 -2.55 -3.32
N LEU A 124 6.19 -3.79 -3.80
CA LEU A 124 6.87 -4.89 -3.11
C LEU A 124 8.37 -4.61 -2.96
N ALA A 125 9.03 -4.12 -4.01
CA ALA A 125 10.45 -3.74 -3.92
C ALA A 125 10.70 -2.60 -2.92
N MET A 126 9.83 -1.59 -2.87
CA MET A 126 9.89 -0.52 -1.87
C MET A 126 9.66 -1.05 -0.45
N CYS A 127 8.73 -1.98 -0.26
CA CYS A 127 8.47 -2.61 1.03
C CYS A 127 9.70 -3.38 1.52
N ILE A 128 10.34 -4.16 0.64
CA ILE A 128 11.59 -4.86 0.96
C ILE A 128 12.68 -3.86 1.38
N GLN A 129 12.83 -2.75 0.65
CA GLN A 129 13.80 -1.70 0.97
C GLN A 129 13.51 -0.98 2.30
N GLY A 130 12.23 -0.80 2.64
CA GLY A 130 11.79 -0.17 3.88
C GLY A 130 11.75 -1.11 5.09
N GLY A 131 11.98 -2.41 4.91
CA GLY A 131 11.73 -3.42 5.94
C GLY A 131 10.25 -3.49 6.32
N LEU A 132 9.36 -3.25 5.37
CA LEU A 132 7.90 -3.30 5.53
C LEU A 132 7.39 -4.72 5.28
N GLN A 133 6.22 -5.03 5.83
CA GLN A 133 5.47 -6.24 5.50
C GLN A 133 4.55 -5.96 4.32
N TYR A 134 4.38 -6.90 3.42
CA TYR A 134 3.61 -6.72 2.19
C TYR A 134 2.62 -7.86 1.99
N TRP A 135 1.37 -7.50 1.69
CA TRP A 135 0.31 -8.38 1.22
C TRP A 135 -0.32 -7.77 -0.03
N ALA A 136 -0.81 -8.59 -0.95
CA ALA A 136 -1.50 -8.09 -2.12
C ALA A 136 -2.60 -9.02 -2.59
N ASP A 137 -3.71 -8.41 -3.02
CA ASP A 137 -4.78 -9.11 -3.70
C ASP A 137 -4.87 -8.64 -5.15
N LYS A 138 -5.01 -9.60 -6.07
CA LYS A 138 -5.32 -9.31 -7.47
C LYS A 138 -6.80 -8.97 -7.57
N VAL A 139 -7.12 -7.76 -8.00
CA VAL A 139 -8.48 -7.26 -8.19
C VAL A 139 -8.86 -7.35 -9.65
N GLU A 140 -9.90 -8.13 -9.96
CA GLU A 140 -10.42 -8.20 -11.33
C GLU A 140 -11.08 -6.89 -11.74
N THR A 141 -10.68 -6.34 -12.89
CA THR A 141 -11.13 -5.01 -13.34
C THR A 141 -12.08 -5.03 -14.53
N GLY A 142 -12.16 -6.15 -15.25
CA GLY A 142 -12.93 -6.27 -16.50
C GLY A 142 -12.35 -5.47 -17.67
N VAL A 143 -11.07 -5.09 -17.59
CA VAL A 143 -10.32 -4.48 -18.69
C VAL A 143 -9.55 -5.59 -19.41
N ALA A 144 -9.74 -5.70 -20.73
CA ALA A 144 -9.19 -6.81 -21.51
C ALA A 144 -7.73 -6.63 -21.94
N HIS A 145 -7.25 -5.39 -21.99
CA HIS A 145 -5.90 -5.05 -22.44
C HIS A 145 -5.05 -4.55 -21.28
N GLU A 146 -3.76 -4.82 -21.34
CA GLU A 146 -2.80 -4.37 -20.33
C GLU A 146 -2.52 -2.87 -20.48
N ASP A 147 -2.81 -2.10 -19.44
CA ASP A 147 -2.45 -0.68 -19.35
C ASP A 147 -2.44 -0.20 -17.90
N HIS A 148 -2.12 1.08 -17.67
CA HIS A 148 -2.06 1.69 -16.35
C HIS A 148 -2.92 2.94 -16.21
N TYR A 149 -3.95 3.11 -17.04
CA TYR A 149 -4.80 4.30 -17.05
C TYR A 149 -6.30 4.00 -17.16
N THR A 150 -6.69 2.85 -17.72
CA THR A 150 -8.10 2.50 -17.93
C THR A 150 -8.81 2.25 -16.59
N PRO A 151 -9.98 2.89 -16.34
CA PRO A 151 -10.83 2.60 -15.19
C PRO A 151 -11.36 1.16 -15.19
N ALA A 152 -11.59 0.59 -14.01
CA ALA A 152 -12.22 -0.71 -13.91
C ALA A 152 -13.71 -0.64 -14.27
N SER A 153 -14.21 -1.67 -14.95
CA SER A 153 -15.62 -1.88 -15.28
C SER A 153 -16.31 -2.79 -14.25
N LEU A 154 -15.57 -3.67 -13.58
CA LEU A 154 -16.08 -4.55 -12.53
C LEU A 154 -15.98 -3.90 -11.13
N PRO A 155 -16.93 -4.20 -10.23
CA PRO A 155 -16.86 -3.75 -8.85
C PRO A 155 -15.78 -4.51 -8.06
N LEU A 156 -15.27 -3.87 -7.03
CA LEU A 156 -14.39 -4.45 -6.03
C LEU A 156 -15.14 -5.52 -5.23
N PRO A 157 -14.49 -6.66 -4.91
CA PRO A 157 -15.02 -7.63 -3.95
C PRO A 157 -14.85 -7.11 -2.51
N VAL A 158 -15.62 -6.09 -2.13
CA VAL A 158 -15.44 -5.35 -0.87
C VAL A 158 -15.43 -6.27 0.35
N GLY A 159 -16.35 -7.24 0.42
CA GLY A 159 -16.42 -8.19 1.54
C GLY A 159 -15.15 -9.02 1.72
N GLU A 160 -14.53 -9.45 0.63
CA GLU A 160 -13.27 -10.21 0.67
C GLU A 160 -12.11 -9.32 1.11
N ILE A 161 -12.00 -8.13 0.53
CA ILE A 161 -10.96 -7.15 0.88
C ILE A 161 -11.03 -6.77 2.37
N VAL A 162 -12.24 -6.55 2.88
CA VAL A 162 -12.48 -6.22 4.30
C VAL A 162 -12.13 -7.40 5.20
N SER A 163 -12.51 -8.62 4.82
CA SER A 163 -12.15 -9.85 5.55
C SER A 163 -10.63 -10.03 5.65
N HIS A 164 -9.91 -9.84 4.54
CA HIS A 164 -8.45 -9.87 4.53
C HIS A 164 -7.84 -8.75 5.37
N ALA A 165 -8.36 -7.52 5.28
CA ALA A 165 -7.91 -6.41 6.12
C ALA A 165 -8.07 -6.73 7.63
N GLN A 166 -9.19 -7.33 8.04
CA GLN A 166 -9.39 -7.78 9.43
C GLN A 166 -8.40 -8.86 9.85
N ALA A 167 -8.18 -9.88 8.99
CA ALA A 167 -7.22 -10.94 9.27
C ALA A 167 -5.79 -10.40 9.44
N LEU A 168 -5.41 -9.45 8.57
CA LEU A 168 -4.12 -8.76 8.60
C LEU A 168 -3.96 -7.88 9.85
N LEU A 169 -5.00 -7.16 10.27
CA LEU A 169 -4.99 -6.40 11.53
C LEU A 169 -4.81 -7.33 12.75
N HIS A 170 -5.51 -8.47 12.78
CA HIS A 170 -5.36 -9.47 13.84
C HIS A 170 -3.96 -10.09 13.87
N PHE A 171 -3.41 -10.43 12.71
CA PHE A 171 -2.03 -10.90 12.58
C PHE A 171 -1.05 -9.88 13.14
N ARG A 172 -1.23 -8.59 12.81
CA ARG A 172 -0.38 -7.51 13.29
C ARG A 172 -0.44 -7.33 14.80
N GLN A 173 -1.64 -7.36 15.40
CA GLN A 173 -1.80 -7.22 16.84
C GLN A 173 -1.06 -8.31 17.62
N LYS A 174 -1.02 -9.54 17.10
CA LYS A 174 -0.26 -10.66 17.68
C LYS A 174 1.27 -10.53 17.58
N GLN A 175 1.79 -9.67 16.71
CA GLN A 175 3.23 -9.44 16.59
C GLN A 175 3.75 -8.30 17.48
N ILE A 176 2.84 -7.45 17.98
CA ILE A 176 3.18 -6.28 18.80
C ILE A 176 2.98 -6.55 20.31
N GLY A 177 2.17 -7.54 20.68
CA GLY A 177 1.99 -8.04 22.05
C GLY A 177 2.92 -9.20 22.38
#